data_AF-A0A6G2DF76-F1
#
_entry.id   AF-A0A6G2DF76-F1
#
_cell.length_a   1.000
_cell.length_b   1.000
_cell.length_c   1.000
_cell.angle_alpha   90.00
_cell.angle_beta   90.00
_cell.angle_gamma   90.00
#
_symmetry.space_group_name_H-M   'P 1'
#
loop_
_entity.id
_entity.type
_entity.pdbx_description
1 polymer ?
#
loop_
_entity_poly.entity_id
_entity_poly.type
_entity_poly.pdbx_seq_one_letter_code
_entity_poly.pdbx_strand_id
1 'polypeptide(L)'
;HTAFSYLAKRFGLNQLGIAGISPEQEPSPRQLTEIQEFVKTYKVNTIFTESNASSKVAETLVKSTGVGLKTLNPLESDPQNDKTYLENLEENMSILAEELK
;
A
#
# COMPACT_ATOMS: atom_id res chain seq x y z
N HIS A 1 3.34 -2.82 4.04
CA HIS A 1 2.93 -2.73 5.48
C HIS A 1 2.46 -1.31 5.79
N THR A 2 2.31 -0.94 7.06
CA THR A 2 1.89 0.40 7.51
C THR A 2 3.03 1.43 7.35
N ALA A 3 3.50 1.67 6.11
CA ALA A 3 4.66 2.51 5.82
C ALA A 3 4.34 4.00 5.55
N PHE A 4 3.13 4.31 5.10
CA PHE A 4 2.79 5.64 4.56
C PHE A 4 1.98 6.51 5.54
N SER A 5 1.97 6.20 6.83
CA SER A 5 1.14 6.89 7.84
C SER A 5 1.42 8.40 7.93
N TYR A 6 2.69 8.80 7.87
CA TYR A 6 3.10 10.22 7.90
C TYR A 6 2.72 10.96 6.63
N LEU A 7 2.88 10.32 5.46
CA LEU A 7 2.46 10.86 4.17
C LEU A 7 0.95 11.06 4.16
N ALA A 8 0.19 10.04 4.56
CA ALA A 8 -1.26 10.09 4.62
C ALA A 8 -1.72 11.23 5.54
N LYS A 9 -1.16 11.33 6.75
CA LYS A 9 -1.46 12.41 7.69
C LYS A 9 -1.17 13.79 7.12
N ARG A 10 -0.06 13.96 6.39
CA ARG A 10 0.33 15.24 5.80
C ARG A 10 -0.66 15.73 4.73
N PHE A 11 -1.25 14.81 3.97
CA PHE A 11 -2.17 15.13 2.88
C PHE A 11 -3.64 14.88 3.21
N GLY A 12 -3.98 14.61 4.47
CA GLY A 12 -5.37 14.37 4.90
C GLY A 12 -5.97 13.07 4.37
N LEU A 13 -5.14 12.09 4.05
CA LEU A 13 -5.54 10.76 3.59
C LEU A 13 -5.67 9.78 4.76
N ASN A 14 -6.50 8.76 4.58
CA ASN A 14 -6.59 7.60 5.48
C ASN A 14 -5.91 6.40 4.83
N GLN A 15 -5.12 5.66 5.59
CA GLN A 15 -4.48 4.42 5.12
C GLN A 15 -4.73 3.26 6.10
N LEU A 16 -4.68 2.04 5.57
CA LEU A 16 -4.66 0.81 6.35
C LEU A 16 -3.59 -0.12 5.76
N GLY A 17 -2.63 -0.54 6.57
CA GLY A 17 -1.64 -1.53 6.17
C GLY A 17 -2.22 -2.94 6.19
N ILE A 18 -1.88 -3.77 5.20
CA ILE A 18 -2.23 -5.20 5.17
C ILE A 18 -1.49 -5.96 6.29
N ALA A 19 -0.20 -5.67 6.42
CA ALA A 19 0.64 -6.09 7.52
C ALA A 19 0.79 -4.92 8.53
N GLY A 20 1.27 -5.24 9.74
CA GLY A 20 1.53 -4.28 10.81
C GLY A 20 2.62 -3.26 10.46
N ILE A 21 3.57 -3.02 11.38
CA ILE A 21 4.69 -2.10 11.11
C ILE A 21 5.75 -2.77 10.23
N SER A 22 5.99 -4.07 10.40
CA SER A 22 6.92 -4.85 9.56
C SER A 22 6.17 -5.60 8.46
N PRO A 23 6.73 -5.69 7.23
CA PRO A 23 6.17 -6.48 6.13
C PRO A 23 6.13 -7.98 6.41
N GLU A 24 6.98 -8.49 7.31
CA GLU A 24 7.04 -9.92 7.66
C GLU A 24 5.87 -10.36 8.55
N GLN A 25 5.13 -9.41 9.12
CA GLN A 25 3.97 -9.70 9.96
C GLN A 25 2.76 -9.99 9.07
N GLU A 26 2.60 -11.25 8.65
CA GLU A 26 1.40 -11.67 7.93
C GLU A 26 0.14 -11.39 8.77
N PRO A 27 -0.95 -10.90 8.13
CA PRO A 27 -2.20 -10.67 8.84
C PRO A 27 -2.86 -11.98 9.27
N SER A 28 -3.43 -11.96 10.47
CA SER A 28 -4.34 -13.01 10.91
C SER A 28 -5.62 -13.05 10.06
N PRO A 29 -6.36 -14.18 10.06
CA PRO A 29 -7.65 -14.28 9.36
C PRO A 29 -8.64 -13.18 9.75
N ARG A 30 -8.64 -12.77 11.02
CA ARG A 30 -9.46 -11.66 11.51
C ARG A 30 -9.07 -10.33 10.84
N GLN A 31 -7.77 -10.04 10.78
CA GLN A 31 -7.27 -8.82 10.12
C GLN A 31 -7.59 -8.82 8.62
N LEU A 32 -7.56 -9.98 7.96
CA LEU A 32 -8.00 -10.07 6.55
C LEU A 32 -9.46 -9.68 6.37
N THR A 33 -10.35 -10.13 7.26
CA THR A 33 -11.76 -9.72 7.26
C THR A 33 -11.90 -8.21 7.49
N GLU A 34 -11.17 -7.65 8.46
CA GLU A 34 -11.16 -6.22 8.74
C GLU A 34 -10.68 -5.40 7.52
N ILE A 35 -9.67 -5.89 6.80
CA ILE A 35 -9.18 -5.26 5.56
C ILE A 35 -10.25 -5.31 4.46
N GLN A 36 -10.92 -6.45 4.27
CA GLN A 36 -11.99 -6.59 3.28
C GLN A 36 -13.17 -5.66 3.59
N GLU A 37 -13.55 -5.52 4.88
CA GLU A 37 -14.57 -4.58 5.32
C GLU A 37 -14.14 -3.13 5.12
N PHE A 38 -12.88 -2.81 5.40
CA PHE A 38 -12.32 -1.48 5.14
C PHE A 38 -12.39 -1.12 3.66
N VAL A 39 -11.96 -2.03 2.78
CA VAL A 39 -12.02 -1.84 1.32
C VAL A 39 -13.46 -1.54 0.86
N LYS A 40 -14.45 -2.31 1.37
CA LYS A 40 -15.87 -2.09 1.04
C LYS A 40 -16.41 -0.78 1.62
N THR A 41 -16.12 -0.48 2.87
CA THR A 41 -16.66 0.68 3.61
C THR A 41 -16.16 1.98 3.01
N TYR A 42 -14.87 2.07 2.73
CA TYR A 42 -14.23 3.27 2.20
C TYR A 42 -14.16 3.28 0.67
N LYS A 43 -14.75 2.28 -0.01
CA LYS A 43 -14.75 2.13 -1.47
C LYS A 43 -13.35 2.26 -2.06
N VAL A 44 -12.41 1.56 -1.44
CA VAL A 44 -11.03 1.54 -1.91
C VAL A 44 -10.98 0.82 -3.25
N ASN A 45 -10.38 1.45 -4.25
CA ASN A 45 -10.29 0.89 -5.61
C ASN A 45 -8.94 0.22 -5.90
N THR A 46 -7.91 0.51 -5.10
CA THR A 46 -6.54 0.05 -5.34
C THR A 46 -5.88 -0.39 -4.04
N ILE A 47 -5.28 -1.58 -4.07
CA ILE A 47 -4.37 -2.07 -3.04
C ILE A 47 -2.93 -1.82 -3.50
N PHE A 48 -2.12 -1.24 -2.63
CA PHE A 48 -0.69 -1.04 -2.87
C PHE A 48 0.16 -2.13 -2.21
N THR A 49 1.06 -2.73 -2.98
CA THR A 49 2.10 -3.64 -2.50
C THR A 49 3.49 -3.07 -2.71
N GLU A 50 4.46 -3.71 -2.07
CA GLU A 50 5.87 -3.33 -2.18
C GLU A 50 6.59 -4.36 -3.04
N SER A 51 7.62 -3.93 -3.78
CA SER A 51 8.39 -4.82 -4.66
C SER A 51 9.10 -5.95 -3.90
N ASN A 52 9.43 -5.71 -2.63
CA ASN A 52 10.28 -6.59 -1.81
C ASN A 52 9.47 -7.49 -0.85
N ALA A 53 8.15 -7.33 -0.77
CA ALA A 53 7.29 -8.10 0.14
C ALA A 53 6.51 -9.19 -0.61
N SER A 54 6.25 -10.32 0.07
CA SER A 54 5.43 -11.41 -0.46
C SER A 54 4.03 -10.90 -0.84
N SER A 55 3.70 -10.95 -2.13
CA SER A 55 2.44 -10.42 -2.70
C SER A 55 1.22 -11.31 -2.46
N LYS A 56 1.38 -12.54 -1.95
CA LYS A 56 0.32 -13.56 -1.89
C LYS A 56 -0.94 -13.09 -1.17
N VAL A 57 -0.78 -12.34 -0.08
CA VAL A 57 -1.91 -11.82 0.69
C VAL A 57 -2.66 -10.74 -0.08
N ALA A 58 -1.93 -9.81 -0.70
CA ALA A 58 -2.52 -8.74 -1.50
C ALA A 58 -3.23 -9.29 -2.75
N GLU A 59 -2.64 -10.29 -3.43
CA GLU A 59 -3.29 -11.00 -4.54
C GLU A 59 -4.59 -11.69 -4.13
N THR A 60 -4.61 -12.28 -2.93
CA THR A 60 -5.83 -12.90 -2.38
C THR A 60 -6.91 -11.85 -2.13
N LEU A 61 -6.53 -10.71 -1.56
CA LEU A 61 -7.45 -9.60 -1.32
C LEU A 61 -8.02 -9.04 -2.62
N VAL A 62 -7.18 -8.84 -3.65
CA VAL A 62 -7.60 -8.42 -5.00
C VAL A 62 -8.63 -9.40 -5.58
N LYS A 63 -8.35 -10.71 -5.55
CA LYS A 63 -9.29 -11.73 -6.03
C LYS A 63 -10.63 -11.69 -5.29
N SER A 64 -10.61 -11.39 -3.98
CA SER A 64 -11.81 -11.37 -3.14
C SER A 64 -12.63 -10.08 -3.21
N THR A 65 -12.00 -8.96 -3.54
CA THR A 65 -12.62 -7.61 -3.50
C THR A 65 -12.82 -7.00 -4.88
N GLY A 66 -12.12 -7.49 -5.90
CA GLY A 66 -12.18 -6.97 -7.28
C GLY A 66 -11.44 -5.65 -7.50
N VAL A 67 -10.66 -5.20 -6.51
CA VAL A 67 -9.89 -3.95 -6.57
C VAL A 67 -8.58 -4.12 -7.35
N GLY A 68 -8.03 -3.03 -7.86
CA GLY A 68 -6.75 -3.00 -8.55
C GLY A 68 -5.57 -3.32 -7.62
N LEU A 69 -4.47 -3.77 -8.21
CA LEU A 69 -3.19 -3.98 -7.54
C LEU A 69 -2.15 -3.05 -8.17
N LYS A 70 -1.48 -2.26 -7.34
CA LYS A 70 -0.38 -1.38 -7.76
C LYS A 70 0.80 -1.54 -6.82
N THR A 71 1.96 -1.12 -7.30
CA THR A 71 3.18 -1.10 -6.50
C THR A 71 3.43 0.33 -6.01
N LEU A 72 3.76 0.46 -4.72
CA LEU A 72 4.19 1.70 -4.10
C LEU A 72 5.43 1.42 -3.26
N ASN A 73 6.51 2.16 -3.49
CA ASN A 73 7.79 1.90 -2.84
C ASN A 73 7.89 2.71 -1.53
N PRO A 74 8.08 2.07 -0.36
CA PRO A 74 8.23 2.78 0.92
C PRO A 74 9.60 3.45 1.07
N LEU A 75 10.52 3.26 0.10
CA LEU A 75 11.90 3.74 0.09
C LEU A 75 12.72 3.23 1.28
N GLU A 76 12.39 2.03 1.77
CA GLU A 76 13.16 1.29 2.80
C GLU A 76 14.40 0.61 2.23
N SER A 77 14.45 0.45 0.90
CA SER A 77 15.60 -0.05 0.16
C SER A 77 15.90 0.88 -1.00
N ASP A 78 17.17 0.96 -1.39
CA ASP A 78 17.60 1.73 -2.54
C ASP A 78 16.91 1.19 -3.82
N PRO A 79 16.14 2.03 -4.55
CA PRO A 79 15.52 1.66 -5.82
C PRO A 79 16.50 1.25 -6.94
N GLN A 80 17.82 1.38 -6.74
CA GLN A 80 18.87 1.03 -7.71
C GLN A 80 18.72 1.81 -9.04
N ASN A 81 18.56 3.13 -8.94
CA ASN A 81 18.46 4.03 -10.08
C ASN A 81 19.27 5.32 -9.85
N ASP A 82 19.42 6.15 -10.89
CA ASP A 82 20.17 7.40 -10.83
C ASP A 82 19.35 8.59 -10.27
N LYS A 83 18.13 8.35 -9.76
CA LYS A 83 17.25 9.41 -9.25
C LYS A 83 17.62 9.77 -7.81
N THR A 84 17.47 11.03 -7.47
CA THR A 84 17.57 11.51 -6.10
C THR A 84 16.45 10.92 -5.23
N TYR A 85 16.62 11.01 -3.91
CA TYR A 85 15.58 10.60 -2.97
C TYR A 85 14.24 11.32 -3.21
N LEU A 86 14.28 12.63 -3.48
CA LEU A 86 13.06 13.42 -3.70
C LEU A 86 12.38 13.08 -5.02
N GLU A 87 13.12 12.79 -6.09
CA GLU A 87 12.54 12.34 -7.35
C GLU A 87 11.85 10.97 -7.20
N ASN A 88 12.47 10.03 -6.46
CA ASN A 88 11.84 8.74 -6.14
C ASN A 88 10.58 8.93 -5.25
N LEU A 89 10.61 9.87 -4.30
CA LEU A 89 9.43 10.20 -3.49
C LEU A 89 8.31 10.82 -4.34
N GLU A 90 8.65 11.73 -5.25
CA GLU A 90 7.71 12.39 -6.16
C GLU A 90 7.05 11.39 -7.12
N GLU A 91 7.79 10.40 -7.61
CA GLU A 91 7.25 9.31 -8.44
C GLU A 91 6.23 8.47 -7.66
N ASN A 92 6.55 8.07 -6.43
CA ASN A 92 5.59 7.36 -5.56
C ASN A 92 4.34 8.21 -5.28
N MET A 93 4.53 9.50 -4.97
CA MET A 93 3.41 10.41 -4.74
C MET A 93 2.54 10.60 -5.98
N SER A 94 3.13 10.60 -7.18
CA SER A 94 2.41 10.71 -8.44
C SER A 94 1.53 9.49 -8.69
N ILE A 95 2.06 8.27 -8.45
CA ILE A 95 1.29 7.03 -8.52
C ILE A 95 0.11 7.08 -7.54
N LEU A 96 0.36 7.46 -6.29
CA LEU A 96 -0.69 7.55 -5.27
C LEU A 96 -1.77 8.58 -5.66
N ALA A 97 -1.37 9.74 -6.19
CA ALA A 97 -2.30 10.78 -6.59
C ALA A 97 -3.12 10.40 -7.83
N GLU A 98 -2.57 9.60 -8.75
CA GLU A 98 -3.29 9.12 -9.93
C GLU A 98 -4.39 8.13 -9.55
N GLU A 99 -4.12 7.21 -8.62
CA GLU A 99 -5.07 6.19 -8.16
C GLU A 99 -6.18 6.71 -7.24
N LEU A 100 -6.02 7.92 -6.71
CA LEU A 100 -7.00 8.58 -5.83
C LEU A 100 -7.88 9.61 -6.56
N LYS A 101 -7.70 9.79 -7.87
CA LYS A 101 -8.58 10.63 -8.72
C LYS A 101 -9.87 9.90 -9.07
#